data_AF-A0A7S2YXX7-F1
#
_entry.id   AF-A0A7S2YXX7-F1
#
_cell.length_a   1.000
_cell.length_b   1.000
_cell.length_c   1.000
_cell.angle_alpha   90.00
_cell.angle_beta   90.00
_cell.angle_gamma   90.00
#
_symmetry.space_group_name_H-M   'P 1'
#
loop_
_entity.id
_entity.type
_entity.pdbx_description
1 polymer ?
#
loop_
_entity_poly.entity_id
_entity_poly.type
_entity_poly.pdbx_seq_one_letter_code
_entity_poly.pdbx_strand_id
1 'polypeptide(L)'
;MLDGIVNLEVLFSWHFRLPLFWVSVWTVAELVALRMYPIRQSCKKVSLLHCIVAFVLSASWLGYHFVKNGFTFEGFTLTDYEYPGTFQHHIVSISMAYFIVDMPFAIAFHRTFILHHLLCIWAFGTIQGYLRYWPFNMNFMEWEDAPAVTPWNVKQYILVKFFGQDPNDKTKQMQLLMGGFNGVFNLFMAELGGLFFHISRAFQGTEWEMPSRGAFVLMFTFSRCYMWPIYIRHLYTEAFEKMTAFHLIGGSLETALFLTNLHFLWKNVYPILKSGRLMPKKPEYYHREWLHNHRGWRKLVRIFVSREKLALGEDYRKAGAEEPAG
;
A
#
# COMPACT_ATOMS: atom_id res chain seq x y z
N MET A 1 21.90 34.55 13.43
CA MET A 1 22.29 33.12 13.42
C MET A 1 21.07 32.18 13.32
N LEU A 2 19.93 32.66 12.79
CA LEU A 2 18.76 31.86 12.43
C LEU A 2 18.36 32.06 10.95
N ASP A 3 19.02 32.98 10.23
CA ASP A 3 18.74 33.36 8.83
C ASP A 3 19.10 32.29 7.79
N GLY A 4 19.31 31.04 8.21
CA GLY A 4 19.64 29.92 7.32
C GLY A 4 18.95 28.60 7.67
N ILE A 5 18.04 28.57 8.65
CA ILE A 5 17.44 27.29 9.11
C ILE A 5 16.19 26.91 8.30
N VAL A 6 15.48 27.88 7.72
CA VAL A 6 14.30 27.61 6.88
C VAL A 6 14.43 28.41 5.61
N ASN A 7 14.87 27.77 4.53
CA ASN A 7 14.78 28.36 3.20
C ASN A 7 13.30 28.53 2.84
N LEU A 8 12.80 29.78 2.85
CA LEU A 8 11.39 30.10 2.57
C LEU A 8 10.93 29.56 1.20
N GLU A 9 11.83 29.43 0.23
CA GLU A 9 11.51 28.85 -1.08
C GLU A 9 11.07 27.38 -0.97
N VAL A 10 11.56 26.65 0.03
CA VAL A 10 11.18 25.26 0.30
C VAL A 10 9.74 25.16 0.79
N LEU A 11 9.29 26.08 1.67
CA LEU A 11 7.90 26.14 2.13
C LEU A 11 6.93 26.45 0.98
N PHE A 12 7.43 27.13 -0.06
CA PHE A 12 6.67 27.43 -1.26
C PHE A 12 6.77 26.35 -2.34
N SER A 13 7.50 25.27 -2.11
CA SER A 13 7.63 24.17 -3.06
C SER A 13 6.46 23.18 -3.04
N TRP A 14 6.24 22.49 -4.16
CA TRP A 14 5.26 21.40 -4.25
C TRP A 14 5.54 20.24 -3.30
N HIS A 15 6.81 20.01 -2.99
CA HIS A 15 7.23 18.94 -2.08
C HIS A 15 6.74 19.18 -0.64
N PHE A 16 6.56 20.44 -0.25
CA PHE A 16 6.01 20.79 1.05
C PHE A 16 4.49 21.02 0.99
N ARG A 17 4.02 21.79 0.00
CA ARG A 17 2.60 22.17 -0.10
C ARG A 17 1.69 20.98 -0.36
N LEU A 18 2.11 20.01 -1.16
CA LEU A 18 1.23 18.91 -1.56
C LEU A 18 0.97 17.91 -0.42
N PRO A 19 1.98 17.43 0.33
CA PRO A 19 1.74 16.68 1.56
C PRO A 19 0.90 17.44 2.55
N LEU A 20 1.19 18.73 2.78
CA LEU A 20 0.43 19.54 3.74
C LEU A 20 -1.05 19.68 3.34
N PHE A 21 -1.31 19.89 2.05
CA PHE A 21 -2.66 19.90 1.50
C PHE A 21 -3.38 18.58 1.78
N TRP A 22 -2.76 17.43 1.47
CA TRP A 22 -3.39 16.13 1.71
C TRP A 22 -3.53 15.78 3.20
N VAL A 23 -2.58 16.18 4.05
CA VAL A 23 -2.71 16.07 5.51
C VAL A 23 -3.93 16.86 5.99
N SER A 24 -4.14 18.05 5.45
CA SER A 24 -5.30 18.89 5.78
C SER A 24 -6.61 18.23 5.33
N VAL A 25 -6.66 17.70 4.11
CA VAL A 25 -7.83 16.98 3.58
C VAL A 25 -8.18 15.76 4.45
N TRP A 26 -7.20 14.92 4.77
CA TRP A 26 -7.41 13.75 5.62
C TRP A 26 -7.83 14.15 7.04
N THR A 27 -7.23 15.20 7.60
CA THR A 27 -7.62 15.72 8.91
C THR A 27 -9.08 16.18 8.92
N VAL A 28 -9.52 16.90 7.88
CA VAL A 28 -10.93 17.33 7.75
C VAL A 28 -11.86 16.12 7.63
N ALA A 29 -11.50 15.11 6.82
CA ALA A 29 -12.26 13.88 6.72
C ALA A 29 -12.42 13.18 8.07
N GLU A 30 -11.35 13.14 8.88
CA GLU A 30 -11.35 12.58 10.23
C GLU A 30 -12.25 13.36 11.18
N LEU A 31 -12.17 14.69 11.15
CA LEU A 31 -13.01 15.55 11.98
C LEU A 31 -14.49 15.39 11.63
N VAL A 32 -14.83 15.25 10.34
CA VAL A 32 -16.21 14.97 9.91
C VAL A 32 -16.65 13.59 10.38
N ALA A 33 -15.82 12.56 10.22
CA ALA A 33 -16.15 11.20 10.65
C ALA A 33 -16.31 11.09 12.18
N LEU A 34 -15.51 11.82 12.97
CA LEU A 34 -15.61 11.89 14.43
C LEU A 34 -16.91 12.51 14.93
N ARG A 35 -17.59 13.34 14.11
CA ARG A 35 -18.92 13.87 14.46
C ARG A 35 -20.01 12.81 14.38
N MET A 36 -19.78 11.75 13.60
CA MET A 36 -20.79 10.72 13.31
C MET A 36 -20.51 9.41 14.04
N TYR A 37 -19.23 9.12 14.33
CA TYR A 37 -18.80 7.83 14.84
C TYR A 37 -17.84 7.98 16.03
N PRO A 38 -17.85 7.04 16.99
CA PRO A 38 -16.81 6.96 18.01
C PRO A 38 -15.40 6.89 17.39
N ILE A 39 -14.39 7.43 18.08
CA ILE A 39 -13.00 7.55 17.56
C ILE A 39 -12.47 6.29 16.88
N ARG A 40 -12.63 5.12 17.51
CA ARG A 40 -12.17 3.84 16.94
C ARG A 40 -12.89 3.42 15.66
N GLN A 41 -14.13 3.83 15.48
CA GLN A 41 -14.91 3.54 14.26
C GLN A 41 -14.62 4.56 13.17
N SER A 42 -14.46 5.84 13.54
CA SER A 42 -14.02 6.91 12.64
C SER A 42 -12.73 6.52 11.94
N CYS A 43 -11.66 6.22 12.70
CA CYS A 43 -10.36 5.86 12.13
C CYS A 43 -10.44 4.65 11.21
N LYS A 44 -11.22 3.61 11.56
CA LYS A 44 -11.41 2.45 10.67
C LYS A 44 -12.05 2.82 9.34
N LYS A 45 -13.02 3.73 9.36
CA LYS A 45 -13.78 4.15 8.18
C LYS A 45 -12.94 5.02 7.27
N VAL A 46 -12.21 5.99 7.81
CA VAL A 46 -11.36 6.84 6.97
C VAL A 46 -10.12 6.09 6.50
N SER A 47 -9.58 5.18 7.32
CA SER A 47 -8.56 4.24 6.86
C SER A 47 -9.01 3.41 5.65
N LEU A 48 -10.23 2.86 5.70
CA LEU A 48 -10.82 2.16 4.55
C LEU A 48 -10.99 3.10 3.35
N LEU A 49 -11.45 4.34 3.57
CA LEU A 49 -11.59 5.33 2.49
C LEU A 49 -10.24 5.64 1.84
N HIS A 50 -9.19 5.85 2.62
CA HIS A 50 -7.81 6.00 2.14
C HIS A 50 -7.41 4.80 1.28
N CYS A 51 -7.56 3.58 1.79
CA CYS A 51 -7.19 2.39 1.03
C CYS A 51 -7.93 2.29 -0.31
N ILE A 52 -9.24 2.61 -0.33
CA ILE A 52 -10.03 2.63 -1.57
C ILE A 52 -9.50 3.69 -2.53
N VAL A 53 -9.30 4.93 -2.07
CA VAL A 53 -8.84 6.05 -2.91
C VAL A 53 -7.44 5.75 -3.46
N ALA A 54 -6.50 5.37 -2.61
CA ALA A 54 -5.14 5.03 -3.00
C ALA A 54 -5.09 3.86 -3.98
N PHE A 55 -5.89 2.81 -3.75
CA PHE A 55 -6.01 1.68 -4.66
C PHE A 55 -6.59 2.09 -6.02
N VAL A 56 -7.70 2.83 -6.05
CA VAL A 56 -8.35 3.24 -7.30
C VAL A 56 -7.44 4.15 -8.12
N LEU A 57 -6.78 5.13 -7.50
CA LEU A 57 -5.90 6.05 -8.22
C LEU A 57 -4.65 5.33 -8.76
N SER A 58 -4.02 4.48 -7.94
CA SER A 58 -2.85 3.70 -8.38
C SER A 58 -3.20 2.68 -9.47
N ALA A 59 -4.32 1.95 -9.33
CA ALA A 59 -4.81 1.02 -10.35
C ALA A 59 -5.17 1.73 -11.66
N SER A 60 -5.80 2.91 -11.59
CA SER A 60 -6.14 3.70 -12.77
C SER A 60 -4.90 4.18 -13.51
N TRP A 61 -3.89 4.64 -12.75
CA TRP A 61 -2.61 5.05 -13.31
C TRP A 61 -1.89 3.88 -13.98
N LEU A 62 -1.75 2.74 -13.27
CA LEU A 62 -1.15 1.53 -13.80
C LEU A 62 -1.89 1.04 -15.05
N GLY A 63 -3.22 0.99 -15.01
CA GLY A 63 -4.05 0.59 -16.15
C GLY A 63 -3.84 1.48 -17.38
N TYR A 64 -3.81 2.81 -17.20
CA TYR A 64 -3.51 3.74 -18.29
C TYR A 64 -2.12 3.47 -18.89
N HIS A 65 -1.10 3.30 -18.06
CA HIS A 65 0.26 3.06 -18.51
C HIS A 65 0.44 1.69 -19.17
N PHE A 66 -0.25 0.64 -18.67
CA PHE A 66 -0.23 -0.69 -19.26
C PHE A 66 -0.94 -0.75 -20.62
N VAL A 67 -2.10 -0.08 -20.75
CA VAL A 67 -2.83 -0.03 -22.03
C VAL A 67 -2.06 0.78 -23.07
N LYS A 68 -1.39 1.86 -22.65
CA LYS A 68 -0.68 2.75 -23.57
C LYS A 68 0.67 2.19 -24.04
N ASN A 69 1.41 1.49 -23.18
CA ASN A 69 2.81 1.13 -23.45
C ASN A 69 3.04 -0.38 -23.65
N GLY A 70 2.00 -1.22 -23.52
CA GLY A 70 2.15 -2.68 -23.49
C GLY A 70 2.73 -3.14 -22.15
N PHE A 71 2.37 -4.36 -21.72
CA PHE A 71 2.87 -4.89 -20.45
C PHE A 71 4.31 -5.39 -20.60
N THR A 72 5.30 -4.51 -20.42
CA THR A 72 6.70 -4.92 -20.30
C THR A 72 7.33 -4.24 -19.08
N PHE A 73 7.73 -5.03 -18.08
CA PHE A 73 8.57 -4.55 -16.96
C PHE A 73 9.95 -4.07 -17.45
N GLU A 74 10.36 -4.48 -18.65
CA GLU A 74 11.59 -4.04 -19.31
C GLU A 74 11.47 -2.62 -19.91
N GLY A 75 10.25 -2.13 -20.17
CA GLY A 75 10.01 -0.82 -20.79
C GLY A 75 9.92 0.35 -19.80
N PHE A 76 9.94 0.08 -18.49
CA PHE A 76 9.87 1.09 -17.44
C PHE A 76 11.00 0.90 -16.45
N THR A 77 11.91 1.86 -16.42
CA THR A 77 12.89 2.02 -15.33
C THR A 77 12.11 2.35 -14.04
N LEU A 78 12.18 1.48 -13.04
CA LEU A 78 11.40 1.62 -11.78
C LEU A 78 11.82 2.89 -11.03
N THR A 79 13.05 3.35 -11.26
CA THR A 79 13.63 4.53 -10.62
C THR A 79 13.61 5.76 -11.51
N ASP A 80 12.79 5.76 -12.57
CA ASP A 80 12.62 6.97 -13.36
C ASP A 80 12.08 8.13 -12.53
N TYR A 81 12.64 9.26 -12.89
CA TYR A 81 12.53 10.53 -12.24
C TYR A 81 11.32 11.29 -12.79
N GLU A 82 10.33 11.63 -11.94
CA GLU A 82 9.16 12.45 -12.36
C GLU A 82 9.02 13.84 -11.71
N TYR A 83 8.42 14.80 -12.45
CA TYR A 83 8.26 16.17 -11.95
C TYR A 83 7.34 16.25 -10.71
N PRO A 84 7.61 17.19 -9.79
CA PRO A 84 6.71 17.49 -8.69
C PRO A 84 5.36 18.00 -9.21
N GLY A 85 4.27 17.45 -8.68
CA GLY A 85 2.90 17.85 -9.03
C GLY A 85 2.29 17.01 -10.15
N THR A 86 2.97 15.97 -10.61
CA THR A 86 2.37 14.94 -11.46
C THR A 86 1.31 14.14 -10.70
N PHE A 87 0.48 13.40 -11.43
CA PHE A 87 -0.57 12.56 -10.83
C PHE A 87 0.01 11.51 -9.87
N GLN A 88 1.17 10.96 -10.19
CA GLN A 88 1.95 10.03 -9.38
C GLN A 88 2.40 10.69 -8.07
N HIS A 89 2.85 11.95 -8.12
CA HIS A 89 3.16 12.74 -6.93
C HIS A 89 1.96 12.83 -6.01
N HIS A 90 0.78 13.14 -6.55
CA HIS A 90 -0.46 13.19 -5.79
C HIS A 90 -0.81 11.83 -5.18
N ILE A 91 -0.73 10.74 -5.95
CA ILE A 91 -1.01 9.38 -5.46
C ILE A 91 -0.15 9.05 -4.23
N VAL A 92 1.16 9.26 -4.34
CA VAL A 92 2.10 8.94 -3.26
C VAL A 92 1.92 9.89 -2.07
N SER A 93 1.71 11.19 -2.30
CA SER A 93 1.48 12.16 -1.22
C SER A 93 0.15 11.94 -0.49
N ILE A 94 -0.90 11.49 -1.18
CA ILE A 94 -2.18 11.10 -0.55
C ILE A 94 -1.93 10.04 0.52
N SER A 95 -1.13 9.02 0.20
CA SER A 95 -0.89 7.91 1.10
C SER A 95 0.09 8.24 2.21
N MET A 96 1.19 8.93 1.91
CA MET A 96 2.09 9.43 2.94
C MET A 96 1.35 10.32 3.95
N ALA A 97 0.52 11.25 3.47
CA ALA A 97 -0.26 12.15 4.32
C ALA A 97 -1.23 11.38 5.24
N TYR A 98 -1.85 10.32 4.74
CA TYR A 98 -2.72 9.49 5.56
C TYR A 98 -1.95 8.82 6.71
N PHE A 99 -0.76 8.27 6.47
CA PHE A 99 0.06 7.67 7.56
C PHE A 99 0.43 8.70 8.64
N ILE A 100 0.62 9.96 8.28
CA ILE A 100 0.84 11.06 9.24
C ILE A 100 -0.42 11.28 10.08
N VAL A 101 -1.59 11.39 9.44
CA VAL A 101 -2.87 11.65 10.13
C VAL A 101 -3.30 10.47 11.01
N ASP A 102 -2.97 9.23 10.62
CA ASP A 102 -3.31 8.02 11.38
C ASP A 102 -2.30 7.71 12.52
N MET A 103 -1.16 8.41 12.57
CA MET A 103 -0.14 8.19 13.60
C MET A 103 -0.65 8.35 15.04
N PRO A 104 -1.45 9.39 15.41
CA PRO A 104 -2.01 9.50 16.74
C PRO A 104 -2.88 8.29 17.15
N PHE A 105 -3.60 7.70 16.18
CA PHE A 105 -4.37 6.49 16.40
C PHE A 105 -3.46 5.27 16.62
N ALA A 106 -2.41 5.13 15.82
CA ALA A 106 -1.41 4.07 16.01
C ALA A 106 -0.77 4.16 17.41
N ILE A 107 -0.43 5.36 17.87
CA ILE A 107 0.11 5.62 19.22
C ILE A 107 -0.91 5.21 20.30
N ALA A 108 -2.17 5.58 20.13
CA ALA A 108 -3.20 5.34 21.14
C ALA A 108 -3.64 3.87 21.25
N PHE A 109 -3.67 3.11 20.15
CA PHE A 109 -4.32 1.80 20.13
C PHE A 109 -3.47 0.64 19.62
N HIS A 110 -2.42 0.91 18.84
CA HIS A 110 -1.72 -0.11 18.07
C HIS A 110 -0.22 0.17 17.95
N ARG A 111 0.54 0.01 19.05
CA ARG A 111 1.99 0.28 19.10
C ARG A 111 2.81 -0.39 17.99
N THR A 112 2.40 -1.58 17.54
CA THR A 112 3.08 -2.31 16.44
C THR A 112 2.95 -1.59 15.09
N PHE A 113 1.93 -0.74 14.91
CA PHE A 113 1.74 0.05 13.70
C PHE A 113 2.57 1.33 13.69
N ILE A 114 3.09 1.80 14.82
CA ILE A 114 3.95 3.00 14.87
C ILE A 114 5.18 2.80 13.98
N LEU A 115 5.87 1.67 14.14
CA LEU A 115 7.06 1.36 13.32
C LEU A 115 6.72 1.25 11.84
N HIS A 116 5.59 0.62 11.51
CA HIS A 116 5.13 0.50 10.13
C HIS A 116 4.84 1.88 9.52
N HIS A 117 4.06 2.71 10.19
CA HIS A 117 3.74 4.07 9.74
C HIS A 117 4.99 4.93 9.60
N LEU A 118 5.94 4.86 10.54
CA LEU A 118 7.21 5.57 10.45
C LEU A 118 8.02 5.12 9.23
N LEU A 119 8.11 3.81 8.98
CA LEU A 119 8.78 3.26 7.79
C LEU A 119 8.07 3.68 6.50
N CYS A 120 6.74 3.70 6.46
CA CYS A 120 5.97 4.17 5.30
C CYS A 120 6.20 5.67 5.05
N ILE A 121 6.12 6.51 6.10
CA ILE A 121 6.40 7.95 5.98
C ILE A 121 7.83 8.17 5.49
N TRP A 122 8.80 7.45 6.04
CA TRP A 122 10.20 7.57 5.64
C TRP A 122 10.43 7.08 4.20
N ALA A 123 9.86 5.94 3.83
CA ALA A 123 9.97 5.39 2.48
C ALA A 123 9.35 6.34 1.45
N PHE A 124 8.12 6.81 1.66
CA PHE A 124 7.49 7.78 0.77
C PHE A 124 8.24 9.12 0.76
N GLY A 125 8.69 9.62 1.92
CA GLY A 125 9.51 10.82 1.99
C GLY A 125 10.85 10.68 1.26
N THR A 126 11.41 9.47 1.20
CA THR A 126 12.65 9.17 0.47
C THR A 126 12.40 9.09 -1.04
N ILE A 127 11.38 8.31 -1.46
CA ILE A 127 10.91 8.18 -2.86
C ILE A 127 10.55 9.55 -3.44
N GLN A 128 9.94 10.40 -2.64
CA GLN A 128 9.54 11.75 -3.06
C GLN A 128 10.65 12.80 -2.94
N GLY A 129 11.85 12.42 -2.48
CA GLY A 129 12.98 13.34 -2.35
C GLY A 129 12.82 14.42 -1.26
N TYR A 130 11.86 14.27 -0.35
CA TYR A 130 11.55 15.24 0.70
C TYR A 130 12.67 15.39 1.74
N LEU A 131 13.47 14.34 1.94
CA LEU A 131 14.57 14.34 2.91
C LEU A 131 15.67 15.37 2.60
N ARG A 132 15.77 15.83 1.34
CA ARG A 132 16.65 16.93 0.94
C ARG A 132 16.27 18.25 1.61
N TYR A 133 14.98 18.48 1.77
CA TYR A 133 14.41 19.73 2.27
C TYR A 133 14.24 19.73 3.80
N TRP A 134 14.60 18.62 4.44
CA TRP A 134 14.59 18.49 5.88
C TRP A 134 15.81 19.19 6.49
N PRO A 135 15.75 19.72 7.72
CA PRO A 135 16.86 20.41 8.40
C PRO A 135 18.19 19.64 8.49
N PHE A 136 18.23 18.36 8.14
CA PHE A 136 19.45 17.56 8.10
C PHE A 136 20.19 17.61 6.75
N ASN A 137 19.65 18.32 5.74
CA ASN A 137 20.21 18.46 4.39
C ASN A 137 20.83 17.15 3.87
N MET A 138 20.04 16.07 3.93
CA MET A 138 20.53 14.77 3.54
C MET A 138 20.62 14.71 2.01
N ASN A 139 21.79 15.05 1.48
CA ASN A 139 22.10 15.02 0.06
C ASN A 139 22.30 13.58 -0.41
N PHE A 140 21.25 12.75 -0.32
CA PHE A 140 21.28 11.37 -0.80
C PHE A 140 21.22 11.29 -2.32
N MET A 141 20.76 12.34 -3.00
CA MET A 141 20.79 12.44 -4.45
C MET A 141 22.01 13.26 -4.88
N GLU A 142 22.94 12.66 -5.61
CA GLU A 142 24.05 13.38 -6.26
C GLU A 142 23.44 14.35 -7.29
N TRP A 143 23.13 15.56 -6.82
CA TRP A 143 22.33 16.57 -7.52
C TRP A 143 22.95 17.06 -8.83
N GLU A 144 24.26 16.93 -8.96
CA GLU A 144 24.98 17.32 -10.18
C GLU A 144 24.83 16.25 -11.29
N ASP A 145 24.41 15.03 -10.92
CA ASP A 145 24.32 13.86 -11.80
C ASP A 145 22.86 13.42 -12.06
N ALA A 146 21.87 14.08 -11.45
CA ALA A 146 20.47 13.78 -11.66
C ALA A 146 20.03 14.19 -13.08
N PRO A 147 19.51 13.27 -13.91
CA PRO A 147 19.19 13.55 -15.29
C PRO A 147 18.06 14.58 -15.40
N ALA A 148 18.24 15.59 -16.26
CA ALA A 148 17.18 16.52 -16.59
C ALA A 148 15.98 15.77 -17.19
N VAL A 149 14.76 16.07 -16.73
CA VAL A 149 13.56 15.41 -17.21
C VAL A 149 13.37 15.67 -18.70
N THR A 150 13.06 14.62 -19.44
CA THR A 150 12.68 14.73 -20.84
C THR A 150 11.29 15.39 -20.96
N PRO A 151 11.10 16.41 -21.82
CA PRO A 151 9.85 17.17 -21.94
C PRO A 151 8.61 16.39 -22.42
N TRP A 152 8.66 15.07 -22.59
CA TRP A 152 7.72 14.33 -23.44
C TRP A 152 6.29 14.14 -22.88
N ASN A 153 5.99 14.64 -21.68
CA ASN A 153 4.64 14.52 -21.07
C ASN A 153 3.87 15.85 -20.93
N VAL A 154 4.16 16.92 -21.70
CA VAL A 154 3.59 18.30 -21.56
C VAL A 154 2.06 18.36 -21.35
N LYS A 155 1.29 17.36 -21.77
CA LYS A 155 -0.18 17.29 -21.51
C LYS A 155 -0.58 16.96 -20.06
N GLN A 156 0.27 16.32 -19.25
CA GLN A 156 0.00 16.08 -17.81
C GLN A 156 0.16 17.36 -16.94
N TYR A 157 0.62 18.46 -17.55
CA TYR A 157 0.96 19.73 -16.88
C TYR A 157 -0.19 20.75 -16.89
N ILE A 158 -1.41 20.34 -17.25
CA ILE A 158 -2.59 21.22 -17.19
C ILE A 158 -2.81 21.74 -15.75
N LEU A 159 -2.54 20.90 -14.73
CA LEU A 159 -2.55 21.33 -13.33
C LEU A 159 -1.38 22.29 -12.99
N VAL A 160 -0.20 22.12 -13.56
CA VAL A 160 0.96 23.00 -13.34
C VAL A 160 0.70 24.42 -13.85
N LYS A 161 -0.05 24.59 -14.96
CA LYS A 161 -0.47 25.91 -15.46
C LYS A 161 -1.38 26.68 -14.51
N PHE A 162 -2.20 26.01 -13.70
CA PHE A 162 -3.08 26.69 -12.72
C PHE A 162 -2.31 27.22 -11.50
N PHE A 163 -1.08 26.75 -11.26
CA PHE A 163 -0.36 26.98 -10.00
C PHE A 163 1.07 27.53 -10.18
N GLY A 164 1.49 27.87 -11.41
CA GLY A 164 2.49 28.91 -11.67
C GLY A 164 3.98 28.51 -11.67
N GLN A 165 4.37 27.28 -12.00
CA GLN A 165 5.79 26.94 -12.25
C GLN A 165 6.12 26.86 -13.75
N ASP A 166 7.20 27.51 -14.16
CA ASP A 166 7.76 27.40 -15.51
C ASP A 166 8.55 26.08 -15.65
N PRO A 167 8.14 25.15 -16.53
CA PRO A 167 8.84 23.88 -16.73
C PRO A 167 10.27 24.02 -17.28
N ASN A 168 10.64 25.20 -17.83
CA ASN A 168 11.96 25.46 -18.41
C ASN A 168 12.95 26.10 -17.44
N ASP A 169 12.53 26.47 -16.23
CA ASP A 169 13.39 27.11 -15.24
C ASP A 169 14.31 26.06 -14.58
N LYS A 170 15.54 25.91 -15.07
CA LYS A 170 16.54 24.95 -14.57
C LYS A 170 16.84 25.06 -13.07
N THR A 171 16.61 26.23 -12.46
CA THR A 171 16.80 26.42 -11.01
C THR A 171 15.58 25.98 -10.19
N LYS A 172 14.39 25.97 -10.81
CA LYS A 172 13.11 25.50 -10.23
C LYS A 172 12.65 24.16 -10.76
N GLN A 173 13.39 23.56 -11.69
CA GLN A 173 13.39 22.14 -11.97
C GLN A 173 13.87 21.44 -10.70
N MET A 174 13.01 21.42 -9.69
CA MET A 174 13.16 20.58 -8.52
C MET A 174 13.07 19.16 -9.04
N GLN A 175 14.24 18.61 -9.35
CA GLN A 175 14.37 17.24 -9.77
C GLN A 175 14.17 16.34 -8.55
N LEU A 176 13.53 15.19 -8.58
CA LEU A 176 12.61 14.47 -9.46
C LEU A 176 12.21 13.26 -8.58
N LEU A 177 10.96 12.81 -8.62
CA LEU A 177 10.50 11.63 -7.88
C LEU A 177 11.27 10.40 -8.34
N MET A 178 12.13 9.83 -7.51
CA MET A 178 12.63 8.48 -7.81
C MET A 178 11.52 7.50 -7.45
N GLY A 179 10.71 7.15 -8.44
CA GLY A 179 9.62 6.19 -8.25
C GLY A 179 8.24 6.73 -8.55
N GLY A 180 8.07 7.38 -9.70
CA GLY A 180 6.73 7.49 -10.30
C GLY A 180 6.09 6.10 -10.44
N PHE A 181 6.74 5.19 -11.17
CA PHE A 181 6.28 3.81 -11.29
C PHE A 181 6.52 3.00 -10.00
N ASN A 182 7.73 3.04 -9.41
CA ASN A 182 8.03 2.30 -8.18
C ASN A 182 7.09 2.68 -7.02
N GLY A 183 6.95 3.97 -6.72
CA GLY A 183 6.12 4.44 -5.60
C GLY A 183 4.64 4.14 -5.82
N VAL A 184 4.12 4.33 -7.04
CA VAL A 184 2.72 3.99 -7.36
C VAL A 184 2.48 2.48 -7.37
N PHE A 185 3.42 1.68 -7.88
CA PHE A 185 3.33 0.22 -7.91
C PHE A 185 3.47 -0.39 -6.52
N ASN A 186 4.40 0.11 -5.71
CA ASN A 186 4.54 -0.24 -4.29
C ASN A 186 3.25 0.06 -3.55
N LEU A 187 2.71 1.27 -3.73
CA LEU A 187 1.44 1.65 -3.12
C LEU A 187 0.29 0.75 -3.59
N PHE A 188 0.19 0.48 -4.89
CA PHE A 188 -0.81 -0.45 -5.42
C PHE A 188 -0.73 -1.83 -4.76
N MET A 189 0.46 -2.42 -4.64
CA MET A 189 0.65 -3.72 -3.98
C MET A 189 0.32 -3.64 -2.48
N ALA A 190 0.69 -2.54 -1.82
CA ALA A 190 0.44 -2.34 -0.40
C ALA A 190 -1.07 -2.25 -0.13
N GLU A 191 -1.77 -1.45 -0.92
CA GLU A 191 -3.20 -1.19 -0.81
C GLU A 191 -4.05 -2.33 -1.32
N LEU A 192 -3.57 -3.16 -2.26
CA LEU A 192 -4.24 -4.40 -2.62
C LEU A 192 -4.40 -5.29 -1.38
N GLY A 193 -3.36 -5.44 -0.57
CA GLY A 193 -3.46 -6.15 0.70
C GLY A 193 -4.32 -5.43 1.74
N GLY A 194 -4.12 -4.11 1.89
CA GLY A 194 -4.82 -3.26 2.85
C GLY A 194 -6.33 -3.18 2.62
N LEU A 195 -6.76 -3.00 1.37
CA LEU A 195 -8.16 -2.92 0.98
C LEU A 195 -8.93 -4.17 1.43
N PHE A 196 -8.43 -5.37 1.10
CA PHE A 196 -9.10 -6.59 1.51
C PHE A 196 -9.05 -6.82 3.03
N PHE A 197 -8.01 -6.33 3.73
CA PHE A 197 -7.98 -6.31 5.19
C PHE A 197 -9.12 -5.47 5.76
N HIS A 198 -9.32 -4.26 5.24
CA HIS A 198 -10.40 -3.37 5.70
C HIS A 198 -11.78 -3.89 5.30
N ILE A 199 -11.94 -4.47 4.11
CA ILE A 199 -13.17 -5.16 3.68
C ILE A 199 -13.50 -6.31 4.66
N SER A 200 -12.51 -7.14 4.99
CA SER A 200 -12.70 -8.23 5.96
C SER A 200 -13.16 -7.73 7.33
N ARG A 201 -12.66 -6.57 7.77
CA ARG A 201 -13.12 -5.93 9.01
C ARG A 201 -14.52 -5.33 8.90
N ALA A 202 -14.87 -4.77 7.74
CA ALA A 202 -16.18 -4.16 7.50
C ALA A 202 -17.30 -5.22 7.52
N PHE A 203 -17.02 -6.42 7.03
CA PHE A 203 -17.97 -7.54 7.02
C PHE A 203 -17.98 -8.40 8.28
N GLN A 204 -17.24 -8.02 9.33
CA GLN A 204 -17.22 -8.77 10.59
C GLN A 204 -18.63 -8.88 11.20
N GLY A 205 -19.06 -10.10 11.54
CA GLY A 205 -20.39 -10.37 12.09
C GLY A 205 -21.50 -10.51 11.04
N THR A 206 -21.17 -10.45 9.75
CA THR A 206 -22.12 -10.67 8.65
C THR A 206 -21.87 -12.01 7.96
N GLU A 207 -22.78 -12.45 7.10
CA GLU A 207 -22.59 -13.63 6.24
C GLU A 207 -21.34 -13.53 5.34
N TRP A 208 -20.87 -12.31 5.07
CA TRP A 208 -19.69 -12.04 4.25
C TRP A 208 -18.37 -12.09 5.02
N GLU A 209 -18.39 -12.33 6.34
CA GLU A 209 -17.17 -12.38 7.17
C GLU A 209 -16.20 -13.48 6.69
N MET A 210 -16.72 -14.69 6.40
CA MET A 210 -15.87 -15.79 5.92
C MET A 210 -15.26 -15.52 4.53
N PRO A 211 -16.05 -15.22 3.48
CA PRO A 211 -15.48 -15.04 2.14
C PRO A 211 -14.56 -13.83 2.09
N SER A 212 -14.87 -12.74 2.81
CA SER A 212 -13.99 -11.58 2.89
C SER A 212 -12.68 -11.89 3.62
N ARG A 213 -12.70 -12.73 4.67
CA ARG A 213 -11.47 -13.21 5.32
C ARG A 213 -10.63 -14.07 4.38
N GLY A 214 -11.27 -14.93 3.58
CA GLY A 214 -10.60 -15.76 2.59
C GLY A 214 -9.94 -14.91 1.50
N ALA A 215 -10.68 -13.96 0.95
CA ALA A 215 -10.18 -13.00 -0.04
C ALA A 215 -9.00 -12.18 0.52
N PHE A 216 -9.10 -11.71 1.76
CA PHE A 216 -7.98 -11.05 2.43
C PHE A 216 -6.74 -11.94 2.50
N VAL A 217 -6.84 -13.15 3.04
CA VAL A 217 -5.66 -14.03 3.16
C VAL A 217 -5.07 -14.33 1.78
N LEU A 218 -5.90 -14.57 0.77
CA LEU A 218 -5.46 -14.84 -0.59
C LEU A 218 -4.70 -13.64 -1.18
N MET A 219 -5.32 -12.45 -1.17
CA MET A 219 -4.74 -11.25 -1.77
C MET A 219 -3.53 -10.75 -0.99
N PHE A 220 -3.53 -10.88 0.34
CA PHE A 220 -2.39 -10.56 1.18
C PHE A 220 -1.23 -11.54 0.94
N THR A 221 -1.50 -12.84 0.78
CA THR A 221 -0.46 -13.82 0.42
C THR A 221 0.07 -13.56 -1.00
N PHE A 222 -0.79 -13.31 -1.97
CA PHE A 222 -0.39 -13.05 -3.35
C PHE A 222 0.49 -11.79 -3.45
N SER A 223 0.04 -10.68 -2.87
CA SER A 223 0.81 -9.43 -2.89
C SER A 223 2.18 -9.60 -2.21
N ARG A 224 2.26 -10.25 -1.05
CA ARG A 224 3.51 -10.33 -0.27
C ARG A 224 4.44 -11.47 -0.69
N CYS A 225 3.93 -12.62 -1.09
CA CYS A 225 4.77 -13.77 -1.44
C CYS A 225 5.11 -13.86 -2.93
N TYR A 226 4.36 -13.18 -3.80
CA TYR A 226 4.58 -13.25 -5.25
C TYR A 226 4.96 -11.91 -5.84
N MET A 227 4.11 -10.89 -5.72
CA MET A 227 4.35 -9.59 -6.36
C MET A 227 5.53 -8.83 -5.74
N TRP A 228 5.58 -8.77 -4.40
CA TRP A 228 6.62 -8.00 -3.68
C TRP A 228 8.04 -8.53 -3.89
N PRO A 229 8.31 -9.85 -3.86
CA PRO A 229 9.65 -10.37 -4.12
C PRO A 229 10.13 -10.12 -5.55
N ILE A 230 9.23 -10.21 -6.55
CA ILE A 230 9.53 -9.86 -7.94
C ILE A 230 9.93 -8.38 -8.01
N TYR A 231 9.14 -7.51 -7.39
CA TYR A 231 9.41 -6.09 -7.31
C TYR A 231 10.76 -5.77 -6.63
N ILE A 232 11.03 -6.35 -5.44
CA ILE A 232 12.30 -6.17 -4.73
C ILE A 232 13.48 -6.62 -5.59
N ARG A 233 13.35 -7.75 -6.29
CA ARG A 233 14.40 -8.24 -7.18
C ARG A 233 14.72 -7.19 -8.25
N HIS A 234 13.71 -6.66 -8.93
CA HIS A 234 13.93 -5.62 -9.95
C HIS A 234 14.54 -4.35 -9.35
N LEU A 235 14.08 -3.93 -8.17
CA LEU A 235 14.62 -2.77 -7.47
C LEU A 235 16.11 -2.94 -7.16
N TYR A 236 16.53 -4.12 -6.68
CA TYR A 236 17.94 -4.41 -6.43
C TYR A 236 18.75 -4.54 -7.70
N THR A 237 18.23 -5.17 -8.76
CA THR A 237 18.91 -5.23 -10.06
C THR A 237 19.23 -3.82 -10.56
N GLU A 238 18.24 -2.92 -10.56
CA GLU A 238 18.44 -1.54 -10.99
C GLU A 238 19.37 -0.76 -10.02
N ALA A 239 19.27 -1.01 -8.72
CA ALA A 239 20.16 -0.40 -7.74
C ALA A 239 21.63 -0.83 -7.92
N PHE A 240 21.88 -2.11 -8.26
CA PHE A 240 23.22 -2.64 -8.53
C PHE A 240 23.75 -2.20 -9.89
N GLU A 241 22.89 -1.94 -10.88
CA GLU A 241 23.30 -1.38 -12.16
C GLU A 241 23.72 0.09 -12.04
N LYS A 242 23.01 0.86 -11.22
CA LYS A 242 23.27 2.31 -11.05
C LYS A 242 24.26 2.65 -9.94
N MET A 243 24.43 1.78 -8.94
CA MET A 243 25.43 1.90 -7.85
C MET A 243 25.41 3.19 -7.01
N THR A 244 24.29 3.90 -6.95
CA THR A 244 24.19 5.11 -6.10
C THR A 244 23.71 4.77 -4.68
N ALA A 245 24.17 5.53 -3.68
CA ALA A 245 23.76 5.36 -2.28
C ALA A 245 22.24 5.45 -2.11
N PHE A 246 21.59 6.29 -2.91
CA PHE A 246 20.14 6.46 -2.91
C PHE A 246 19.37 5.19 -3.27
N HIS A 247 19.75 4.52 -4.37
CA HIS A 247 19.05 3.32 -4.82
C HIS A 247 19.21 2.17 -3.82
N LEU A 248 20.38 2.09 -3.18
CA LEU A 248 20.66 1.13 -2.11
C LEU A 248 19.84 1.40 -0.85
N ILE A 249 19.66 2.67 -0.46
CA ILE A 249 18.79 3.06 0.66
C ILE A 249 17.32 2.74 0.33
N GLY A 250 16.85 3.09 -0.87
CA GLY A 250 15.51 2.75 -1.34
C GLY A 250 15.24 1.24 -1.28
N GLY A 251 16.13 0.42 -1.83
CA GLY A 251 16.06 -1.04 -1.75
C GLY A 251 16.01 -1.56 -0.31
N SER A 252 16.80 -0.97 0.58
CA SER A 252 16.86 -1.35 2.00
C SER A 252 15.57 -1.01 2.75
N LEU A 253 15.00 0.18 2.51
CA LEU A 253 13.71 0.59 3.10
C LEU A 253 12.56 -0.28 2.61
N GLU A 254 12.51 -0.58 1.31
CA GLU A 254 11.52 -1.48 0.72
C GLU A 254 11.63 -2.91 1.25
N THR A 255 12.86 -3.36 1.52
CA THR A 255 13.10 -4.65 2.17
C THR A 255 12.62 -4.66 3.61
N ALA A 256 12.87 -3.59 4.38
CA ALA A 256 12.35 -3.46 5.74
C ALA A 256 10.80 -3.45 5.76
N LEU A 257 10.18 -2.72 4.82
CA LEU A 257 8.73 -2.75 4.63
C LEU A 257 8.24 -4.15 4.26
N PHE A 258 8.93 -4.86 3.38
CA PHE A 258 8.60 -6.24 3.05
C PHE A 258 8.64 -7.16 4.26
N LEU A 259 9.71 -7.11 5.06
CA LEU A 259 9.87 -7.95 6.25
C LEU A 259 8.78 -7.66 7.30
N THR A 260 8.42 -6.40 7.52
CA THR A 260 7.30 -6.06 8.42
C THR A 260 5.98 -6.61 7.89
N ASN A 261 5.72 -6.53 6.58
CA ASN A 261 4.53 -7.10 5.96
C ASN A 261 4.52 -8.64 6.00
N LEU A 262 5.67 -9.29 5.85
CA LEU A 262 5.81 -10.74 5.99
C LEU A 262 5.52 -11.19 7.42
N HIS A 263 5.96 -10.42 8.43
CA HIS A 263 5.58 -10.64 9.82
C HIS A 263 4.05 -10.52 10.02
N PHE A 264 3.42 -9.50 9.43
CA PHE A 264 1.95 -9.37 9.46
C PHE A 264 1.25 -10.53 8.77
N LEU A 265 1.77 -11.02 7.64
CA LEU A 265 1.23 -12.17 6.94
C LEU A 265 1.32 -13.41 7.82
N TRP A 266 2.50 -13.66 8.41
CA TRP A 266 2.73 -14.76 9.33
C TRP A 266 1.74 -14.74 10.49
N LYS A 267 1.52 -13.58 11.12
CA LYS A 267 0.55 -13.42 12.21
C LYS A 267 -0.89 -13.76 11.80
N ASN A 268 -1.25 -13.59 10.53
CA ASN A 268 -2.57 -13.92 10.01
C ASN A 268 -2.70 -15.37 9.54
N VAL A 269 -1.64 -15.95 8.97
CA VAL A 269 -1.62 -17.29 8.39
C VAL A 269 -1.29 -18.36 9.43
N TYR A 270 -0.37 -18.11 10.35
CA TYR A 270 0.05 -19.10 11.36
C TYR A 270 -1.12 -19.69 12.17
N PRO A 271 -2.09 -18.89 12.67
CA PRO A 271 -3.26 -19.45 13.36
C PRO A 271 -4.13 -20.35 12.47
N ILE A 272 -4.18 -20.07 11.16
CA ILE A 272 -4.92 -20.87 10.17
C ILE A 272 -4.19 -22.19 9.96
N LEU A 273 -2.88 -22.17 9.75
CA LEU A 273 -2.06 -23.37 9.60
C LEU A 273 -2.16 -24.29 10.83
N LYS A 274 -2.08 -23.71 12.03
CA LYS A 274 -2.17 -24.45 13.29
C LYS A 274 -3.53 -25.11 13.50
N SER A 275 -4.61 -24.44 13.11
CA SER A 275 -5.99 -24.91 13.38
C SER A 275 -6.65 -25.60 12.20
N GLY A 276 -6.12 -25.47 10.98
CA GLY A 276 -6.77 -25.87 9.74
C GLY A 276 -8.03 -25.06 9.41
N ARG A 277 -8.29 -23.92 10.10
CA ARG A 277 -9.51 -23.13 9.98
C ARG A 277 -9.21 -21.68 9.62
N LEU A 278 -9.93 -21.10 8.68
CA LEU A 278 -9.72 -19.72 8.22
C LEU A 278 -10.09 -18.67 9.30
N MET A 279 -10.97 -19.01 10.24
CA MET A 279 -11.25 -18.21 11.45
C MET A 279 -11.05 -19.04 12.72
N PRO A 280 -9.81 -19.16 13.21
CA PRO A 280 -9.47 -20.01 14.36
C PRO A 280 -10.15 -19.61 15.67
N LYS A 281 -10.49 -18.31 15.82
CA LYS A 281 -11.11 -17.74 17.03
C LYS A 281 -12.63 -17.97 17.10
N LYS A 282 -13.26 -18.36 16.00
CA LYS A 282 -14.70 -18.67 15.98
C LYS A 282 -14.89 -20.15 16.36
N PRO A 283 -16.08 -20.55 16.83
CA PRO A 283 -16.39 -21.96 17.06
C PRO A 283 -16.19 -22.80 15.80
N GLU A 284 -15.87 -24.09 15.95
CA GLU A 284 -15.61 -24.98 14.81
C GLU A 284 -16.82 -25.14 13.89
N TYR A 285 -18.02 -25.23 14.48
CA TYR A 285 -19.27 -25.38 13.73
C TYR A 285 -19.54 -24.19 12.79
N TYR A 286 -19.11 -22.98 13.17
CA TYR A 286 -19.33 -21.76 12.37
C TYR A 286 -18.79 -21.91 10.94
N HIS A 287 -17.61 -22.52 10.80
CA HIS A 287 -16.99 -22.72 9.50
C HIS A 287 -17.77 -23.71 8.62
N ARG A 288 -18.22 -24.80 9.26
CA ARG A 288 -18.89 -25.90 8.59
C ARG A 288 -20.31 -25.53 8.20
N GLU A 289 -21.02 -24.87 9.11
CA GLU A 289 -22.38 -24.37 8.91
C GLU A 289 -22.45 -23.37 7.77
N TRP A 290 -21.53 -22.39 7.75
CA TRP A 290 -21.49 -21.42 6.66
C TRP A 290 -21.22 -22.10 5.31
N LEU A 291 -20.26 -23.03 5.23
CA LEU A 291 -19.98 -23.78 3.99
C LEU A 291 -21.17 -24.66 3.59
N HIS A 292 -21.88 -25.25 4.55
CA HIS A 292 -23.08 -26.04 4.27
C HIS A 292 -24.18 -25.18 3.64
N ASN A 293 -24.39 -23.97 4.15
CA ASN A 293 -25.36 -23.01 3.62
C ASN A 293 -24.94 -22.43 2.26
N HIS A 294 -23.65 -22.52 1.89
CA HIS A 294 -23.10 -21.97 0.65
C HIS A 294 -22.46 -23.07 -0.24
N ARG A 295 -23.32 -23.87 -0.88
CA ARG A 295 -22.93 -25.06 -1.68
C ARG A 295 -21.82 -24.79 -2.72
N GLY A 296 -21.84 -23.64 -3.40
CA GLY A 296 -20.81 -23.26 -4.38
C GLY A 296 -19.42 -23.15 -3.76
N TRP A 297 -19.32 -22.46 -2.62
CA TRP A 297 -18.08 -22.32 -1.86
C TRP A 297 -17.63 -23.65 -1.25
N ARG A 298 -18.56 -24.47 -0.77
CA ARG A 298 -18.27 -25.84 -0.29
C ARG A 298 -17.61 -26.69 -1.36
N LYS A 299 -18.06 -26.59 -2.62
CA LYS A 299 -17.49 -27.32 -3.75
C LYS A 299 -16.04 -26.90 -4.02
N LEU A 300 -15.75 -25.61 -3.95
CA LEU A 300 -14.39 -25.07 -4.13
C LEU A 300 -13.44 -25.48 -2.98
N VAL A 301 -13.88 -25.35 -1.74
CA VAL A 301 -13.05 -25.67 -0.56
C VAL A 301 -12.73 -27.18 -0.48
N ARG A 302 -13.62 -28.05 -0.97
CA ARG A 302 -13.39 -29.51 -1.06
C ARG A 302 -12.16 -29.91 -1.89
N ILE A 303 -11.66 -29.04 -2.77
CA ILE A 303 -10.43 -29.29 -3.53
C ILE A 303 -9.20 -29.31 -2.60
N PHE A 304 -9.24 -28.53 -1.52
CA PHE A 304 -8.09 -28.27 -0.65
C PHE A 304 -8.26 -28.83 0.78
N VAL A 305 -9.49 -29.16 1.18
CA VAL A 305 -9.81 -29.59 2.55
C VAL A 305 -10.61 -30.89 2.52
N SER A 306 -10.19 -31.87 3.33
CA SER A 306 -10.82 -33.20 3.39
C SER A 306 -12.30 -33.14 3.81
N ARG A 307 -13.09 -34.11 3.34
CA ARG A 307 -14.55 -34.16 3.60
C ARG A 307 -14.87 -34.18 5.10
N GLU A 308 -14.09 -34.89 5.91
CA GLU A 308 -14.26 -34.98 7.36
C GLU A 308 -14.19 -33.61 8.05
N LYS A 309 -13.28 -32.74 7.60
CA LYS A 309 -13.13 -31.38 8.13
C LYS A 309 -14.28 -30.45 7.73
N LEU A 310 -15.06 -30.83 6.71
CA LEU A 310 -16.18 -30.10 6.13
C LEU A 310 -17.56 -30.69 6.46
N ALA A 311 -17.61 -31.80 7.20
CA ALA A 311 -18.83 -32.49 7.57
C ALA A 311 -19.42 -31.87 8.84
N LEU A 312 -20.69 -31.48 8.76
CA LEU A 312 -21.53 -31.25 9.94
C LEU A 312 -21.89 -32.62 10.56
N GLY A 313 -22.26 -32.67 11.83
CA GLY A 313 -22.45 -33.94 12.57
C GLY A 313 -23.36 -34.97 11.89
N GLU A 314 -24.33 -34.55 11.07
CA GLU A 314 -25.16 -35.45 10.25
C GLU A 314 -24.44 -35.99 9.00
N ASP A 315 -23.58 -35.19 8.37
CA ASP A 315 -22.76 -35.62 7.24
C ASP A 315 -21.68 -36.61 7.65
N TYR A 316 -21.22 -36.59 8.92
CA TYR A 316 -20.26 -37.57 9.44
C TYR A 316 -20.88 -38.98 9.52
N ARG A 317 -22.18 -39.06 9.89
CA ARG A 317 -22.95 -40.32 9.89
C ARG A 317 -23.20 -40.86 8.48
N LYS A 318 -23.33 -39.99 7.47
CA LYS A 318 -23.48 -40.40 6.07
C LYS A 318 -22.16 -40.72 5.38
N ALA A 319 -21.09 -39.96 5.66
CA ALA A 319 -19.77 -40.19 5.09
C ALA A 319 -19.11 -41.47 5.64
N GLY A 320 -19.33 -41.81 6.91
CA GLY A 320 -18.94 -43.11 7.47
C GLY A 320 -19.80 -44.30 7.04
N ALA A 321 -20.89 -44.05 6.29
CA ALA A 321 -21.74 -45.08 5.70
C ALA A 321 -21.48 -45.28 4.19
N GLU A 322 -20.61 -44.45 3.59
CA GLU A 322 -20.23 -44.48 2.17
C GLU A 322 -18.71 -44.68 1.99
N GLU A 323 -18.04 -45.42 2.88
CA GLU A 323 -16.77 -46.08 2.49
C GLU A 323 -17.13 -47.28 1.61
N PRO A 324 -16.80 -47.29 0.29
CA PRO A 324 -16.74 -48.54 -0.42
C PRO A 324 -15.54 -49.32 0.11
N ALA A 325 -15.76 -50.57 0.48
CA ALA A 325 -14.69 -51.55 0.58
C ALA A 325 -13.99 -51.58 -0.80
N GLY A 326 -12.73 -51.13 -0.86
CA GLY A 326 -11.95 -51.06 -2.08
C GLY A 326 -10.53 -50.58 -1.83
#